data_AF-A0A3G9K2A1-F1
#
_entry.id   AF-A0A3G9K2A1-F1
#
_cell.length_a   1.000
_cell.length_b   1.000
_cell.length_c   1.000
_cell.angle_alpha   90.00
_cell.angle_beta   90.00
_cell.angle_gamma   90.00
#
_symmetry.space_group_name_H-M   'P 1'
#
loop_
_entity.id
_entity.type
_entity.pdbx_description
1 polymer ?
#
loop_
_entity_poly.entity_id
_entity_poly.type
_entity_poly.pdbx_seq_one_letter_code
_entity_poly.pdbx_strand_id
1 'polypeptide(L)'
;MSSRQRAHKATTRANRQARRPREQTHEPQTLDEQTGLPTHLVEAVRASAGPLADTIIAGWGQERPVTMRVNTLRSSLADVTRELDEAGIGCARVPWYADALVLADDVRERDVWGLNAYAQGKVYLQSLSSMLPPLALRPQPGTDVLDMCAAPGGKTSELAALAPARKGVRAARVTACELSAPRAEKLEHNLAKLGATNVQVMRVDARRLDDWFSFDQVLLDAPCTGSGTVSLHDGHAARYLTPELANRVERSQRALLDRGLTVLKAGGSLVYSTCSILPRENEDVVEWALARHADCELVDVALPHAVAGEDTDDEAPLALPNRLPGTLTVCPSRLYEGFFVSRIVKRG
;
A
#
# COMPACT_ATOMS: atom_id res chain seq x y z
N MET A 1 20.22 -55.35 11.53
CA MET A 1 19.84 -53.96 11.20
C MET A 1 20.54 -53.55 9.90
N SER A 2 20.29 -54.28 8.82
CA SER A 2 19.32 -54.04 7.74
C SER A 2 19.76 -52.97 6.72
N SER A 3 20.25 -53.50 5.59
CA SER A 3 20.50 -52.89 4.29
C SER A 3 19.34 -52.06 3.71
N ARG A 4 18.16 -52.03 4.37
CA ARG A 4 17.02 -51.17 4.02
C ARG A 4 17.19 -49.70 4.42
N GLN A 5 18.08 -49.35 5.36
CA GLN A 5 18.29 -47.94 5.76
C GLN A 5 19.24 -47.15 4.85
N ARG A 6 20.08 -47.82 4.05
CA ARG A 6 20.92 -47.13 3.05
C ARG A 6 20.21 -46.91 1.71
N ALA A 7 19.22 -47.72 1.37
CA ALA A 7 18.38 -47.52 0.18
C ALA A 7 17.43 -46.32 0.33
N HIS A 8 16.92 -46.04 1.54
CA HIS A 8 15.99 -44.92 1.76
C HIS A 8 16.65 -43.53 1.76
N LYS A 9 17.97 -43.44 1.94
CA LYS A 9 18.74 -42.19 1.83
C LYS A 9 19.26 -41.91 0.41
N ALA A 10 19.24 -42.90 -0.47
CA ALA A 10 19.61 -42.74 -1.89
C ALA A 10 18.43 -42.26 -2.74
N THR A 11 17.18 -42.60 -2.36
CA THR A 11 15.97 -42.19 -3.11
C THR A 11 15.47 -40.78 -2.74
N THR A 12 15.93 -40.18 -1.64
CA THR A 12 15.55 -38.82 -1.22
C THR A 12 16.49 -37.72 -1.71
N ARG A 13 17.52 -38.06 -2.50
CA ARG A 13 18.49 -37.09 -3.05
C ARG A 13 18.29 -36.77 -4.53
N ALA A 14 17.32 -37.43 -5.20
CA ALA A 14 17.07 -37.28 -6.63
C ALA A 14 15.87 -36.38 -7.00
N ASN A 15 15.12 -35.85 -6.03
CA ASN A 15 13.93 -35.01 -6.32
C ASN A 15 14.03 -33.56 -5.83
N ARG A 16 15.26 -33.09 -5.57
CA ARG A 16 15.61 -31.70 -5.27
C ARG A 16 16.30 -31.04 -6.46
N GLN A 17 15.84 -31.31 -7.67
CA GLN A 17 16.05 -30.34 -8.75
C GLN A 17 15.09 -29.19 -8.48
N ALA A 18 15.69 -28.10 -8.01
CA ALA A 18 15.06 -26.80 -7.90
C ALA A 18 14.22 -26.55 -9.16
N ARG A 19 12.89 -26.56 -9.00
CA ARG A 19 12.03 -25.88 -9.96
C ARG A 19 12.43 -24.41 -9.88
N ARG A 20 13.30 -23.99 -10.80
CA ARG A 20 13.47 -22.58 -11.14
C ARG A 20 12.06 -22.01 -11.30
N PRO A 21 11.76 -20.79 -10.84
CA PRO A 21 10.54 -20.12 -11.23
C PRO A 21 10.42 -20.27 -12.75
N ARG A 22 9.30 -20.81 -13.24
CA ARG A 22 9.05 -20.79 -14.68
C ARG A 22 9.13 -19.32 -15.07
N GLU A 23 10.17 -18.92 -15.78
CA GLU A 23 10.15 -17.66 -16.53
C GLU A 23 8.89 -17.76 -17.38
N GLN A 24 7.86 -17.00 -17.00
CA GLN A 24 6.71 -16.82 -17.86
C GLN A 24 7.26 -16.06 -19.06
N THR A 25 7.51 -16.79 -20.15
CA THR A 25 7.85 -16.23 -21.45
C THR A 25 6.59 -15.55 -21.96
N HIS A 26 6.37 -14.32 -21.53
CA HIS A 26 5.41 -13.43 -22.16
C HIS A 26 5.95 -13.04 -23.53
N GLU A 27 5.06 -12.88 -24.50
CA GLU A 27 5.46 -12.27 -25.77
C GLU A 27 6.10 -10.90 -25.49
N PRO A 28 7.13 -10.50 -26.26
CA PRO A 28 7.79 -9.22 -26.06
C PRO A 28 6.76 -8.10 -26.15
N GLN A 29 6.66 -7.28 -25.11
CA GLN A 29 5.80 -6.09 -25.14
C GLN A 29 6.32 -5.09 -26.17
N THR A 30 5.43 -4.43 -26.90
CA THR A 30 5.78 -3.23 -27.66
C THR A 30 6.12 -2.12 -26.68
N LEU A 31 7.27 -1.48 -26.88
CA LEU A 31 7.75 -0.40 -26.03
C LEU A 31 7.69 0.92 -26.80
N ASP A 32 7.33 1.99 -26.09
CA ASP A 32 7.45 3.36 -26.55
C ASP A 32 8.93 3.74 -26.66
N GLU A 33 9.34 4.25 -27.82
CA GLU A 33 10.76 4.52 -28.13
C GLU A 33 11.36 5.63 -27.24
N GLN A 34 10.55 6.56 -26.76
CA GLN A 34 11.01 7.71 -25.98
C GLN A 34 11.20 7.34 -24.51
N THR A 35 10.27 6.58 -23.95
CA THR A 35 10.22 6.27 -22.51
C THR A 35 10.79 4.91 -22.17
N GLY A 36 10.88 3.98 -23.14
CA GLY A 36 11.22 2.57 -22.89
C GLY A 36 10.14 1.81 -22.11
N LEU A 37 8.97 2.41 -21.90
CA LEU A 37 7.84 1.80 -21.21
C LEU A 37 6.92 1.07 -22.20
N PRO A 38 6.08 0.13 -21.71
CA PRO A 38 5.07 -0.49 -22.58
C PRO A 38 4.16 0.54 -23.25
N THR A 39 3.98 0.44 -24.58
CA THR A 39 3.20 1.42 -25.35
C THR A 39 1.78 1.59 -24.81
N HIS A 40 1.11 0.48 -24.49
CA HIS A 40 -0.25 0.51 -23.91
C HIS A 40 -0.35 1.28 -22.58
N LEU A 41 0.72 1.31 -21.77
CA LEU A 41 0.75 2.07 -20.52
C LEU A 41 0.85 3.57 -20.81
N VAL A 42 1.75 3.95 -21.73
CA VAL A 42 1.93 5.34 -22.14
C VAL A 42 0.65 5.89 -22.78
N GLU A 43 0.04 5.12 -23.67
CA GLU A 43 -1.25 5.46 -24.31
C GLU A 43 -2.36 5.62 -23.28
N ALA A 44 -2.47 4.71 -22.31
CA ALA A 44 -3.47 4.80 -21.25
C ALA A 44 -3.30 6.07 -20.40
N VAL A 45 -2.06 6.40 -20.01
CA VAL A 45 -1.77 7.63 -19.26
C VAL A 45 -2.07 8.88 -20.08
N ARG A 46 -1.67 8.93 -21.36
CA ARG A 46 -1.99 10.05 -22.24
C ARG A 46 -3.49 10.24 -22.43
N ALA A 47 -4.24 9.14 -22.53
CA ALA A 47 -5.69 9.17 -22.64
C ALA A 47 -6.38 9.65 -21.36
N SER A 48 -5.92 9.23 -20.18
CA SER A 48 -6.60 9.57 -18.91
C SER A 48 -6.16 10.90 -18.30
N ALA A 49 -4.87 11.24 -18.37
CA ALA A 49 -4.31 12.42 -17.70
C ALA A 49 -4.20 13.65 -18.62
N GLY A 50 -4.37 13.47 -19.94
CA GLY A 50 -4.32 14.54 -20.92
C GLY A 50 -3.03 15.38 -20.79
N PRO A 51 -3.11 16.71 -20.55
CA PRO A 51 -1.93 17.57 -20.40
C PRO A 51 -0.96 17.16 -19.28
N LEU A 52 -1.43 16.45 -18.25
CA LEU A 52 -0.59 16.01 -17.12
C LEU A 52 0.19 14.73 -17.42
N ALA A 53 0.01 14.11 -18.59
CA ALA A 53 0.70 12.88 -18.96
C ALA A 53 2.24 13.05 -18.93
N ASP A 54 2.75 14.17 -19.44
CA ASP A 54 4.19 14.43 -19.43
C ASP A 54 4.72 14.68 -18.01
N THR A 55 3.90 15.27 -17.12
CA THR A 55 4.22 15.41 -15.68
C THR A 55 4.34 14.04 -15.00
N ILE A 56 3.43 13.11 -15.29
CA ILE A 56 3.49 11.73 -14.78
C ILE A 56 4.77 11.03 -15.26
N ILE A 57 5.08 11.12 -16.56
CA ILE A 57 6.27 10.50 -17.15
C ILE A 57 7.54 11.09 -16.52
N ALA A 58 7.61 12.41 -16.35
CA ALA A 58 8.71 13.07 -15.67
C ALA A 58 8.84 12.60 -14.20
N GLY A 59 7.71 12.37 -13.52
CA GLY A 59 7.64 11.83 -12.16
C GLY A 59 8.13 10.38 -12.03
N TRP A 60 7.89 9.53 -13.04
CA TRP A 60 8.48 8.18 -13.10
C TRP A 60 9.99 8.18 -13.32
N GLY A 61 10.53 9.27 -13.89
CA GLY A 61 11.97 9.47 -14.07
C GLY A 61 12.71 9.95 -12.82
N GLN A 62 12.01 10.40 -11.77
CA GLN A 62 12.63 10.95 -10.56
C GLN A 62 13.20 9.87 -9.64
N GLU A 63 14.38 10.15 -9.07
CA GLU A 63 14.88 9.42 -7.90
C GLU A 63 14.21 10.00 -6.64
N ARG A 64 13.52 9.15 -5.88
CA ARG A 64 12.77 9.59 -4.69
C ARG A 64 13.65 9.49 -3.45
N PRO A 65 13.62 10.49 -2.55
CA PRO A 65 14.33 10.40 -1.28
C PRO A 65 13.71 9.31 -0.40
N VAL A 66 14.50 8.83 0.56
CA VAL A 66 13.99 7.89 1.56
C VAL A 66 13.00 8.61 2.47
N THR A 67 11.83 8.01 2.63
CA THR A 67 10.79 8.51 3.51
C THR A 67 10.47 7.47 4.58
N MET A 68 10.10 7.95 5.76
CA MET A 68 9.79 7.09 6.89
C MET A 68 8.66 7.64 7.72
N ARG A 69 7.97 6.72 8.39
CA ARG A 69 6.96 7.03 9.39
C ARG A 69 7.49 6.67 10.77
N VAL A 70 7.45 7.61 11.69
CA VAL A 70 7.67 7.40 13.12
C VAL A 70 6.55 6.50 13.66
N ASN A 71 6.95 5.47 14.38
CA ASN A 71 6.04 4.54 15.03
C ASN A 71 5.73 5.01 16.45
N THR A 72 4.59 5.66 16.61
CA THR A 72 4.11 6.20 17.89
C THR A 72 3.78 5.12 18.93
N LEU A 73 3.76 3.84 18.55
CA LEU A 73 3.68 2.71 19.50
C LEU A 73 5.00 2.44 20.24
N ARG A 74 6.13 2.90 19.69
CA ARG A 74 7.48 2.59 20.18
C ARG A 74 8.30 3.82 20.55
N SER A 75 8.02 4.97 19.96
CA SER A 75 8.82 6.18 20.13
C SER A 75 8.03 7.45 19.85
N SER A 76 8.71 8.58 19.88
CA SER A 76 8.17 9.89 19.55
C SER A 76 8.97 10.52 18.41
N LEU A 77 8.37 11.48 17.71
CA LEU A 77 9.06 12.24 16.67
C LEU A 77 10.37 12.87 17.21
N ALA A 78 10.32 13.47 18.39
CA ALA A 78 11.47 14.12 19.01
C ALA A 78 12.62 13.13 19.29
N ASP A 79 12.31 11.91 19.72
CA ASP A 79 13.33 10.90 19.97
C ASP A 79 13.95 10.36 18.68
N VAL A 80 13.14 10.17 17.64
CA VAL A 80 13.63 9.72 16.33
C VAL A 80 14.49 10.80 15.67
N THR A 81 14.05 12.06 15.65
CA THR A 81 14.84 13.16 15.07
C THR A 81 16.17 13.33 15.81
N ARG A 82 16.18 13.25 17.15
CA ARG A 82 17.43 13.30 17.91
C ARG A 82 18.38 12.15 17.53
N GLU A 83 17.86 10.94 17.35
CA GLU A 83 18.69 9.80 16.94
C GLU A 83 19.24 9.95 15.50
N LEU A 84 18.45 10.53 14.60
CA LEU A 84 18.90 10.87 13.24
C LEU A 84 20.00 11.95 13.27
N ASP A 85 19.82 13.00 14.07
CA ASP A 85 20.79 14.09 14.24
C ASP A 85 22.12 13.56 14.82
N GLU A 86 22.06 12.70 15.84
CA GLU A 86 23.24 12.03 16.43
C GLU A 86 23.98 11.14 15.42
N ALA A 87 23.25 10.56 14.45
CA ALA A 87 23.80 9.78 13.36
C ALA A 87 24.27 10.64 12.16
N GLY A 88 24.09 11.96 12.21
CA GLY A 88 24.43 12.87 11.12
C GLY A 88 23.51 12.76 9.90
N ILE A 89 22.29 12.25 10.08
CA ILE A 89 21.31 12.03 9.01
C ILE A 89 20.33 13.21 9.00
N GLY A 90 20.43 14.07 7.98
CA GLY A 90 19.50 15.18 7.78
C GLY A 90 18.08 14.68 7.47
N CYS A 91 17.07 15.32 8.04
CA CYS A 91 15.66 15.05 7.73
C CYS A 91 14.80 16.31 7.77
N ALA A 92 13.69 16.27 7.04
CA ALA A 92 12.64 17.28 7.03
C ALA A 92 11.30 16.67 7.43
N ARG A 93 10.45 17.46 8.09
CA ARG A 93 9.10 17.04 8.48
C ARG A 93 8.15 17.17 7.30
N VAL A 94 7.18 16.27 7.23
CA VAL A 94 6.08 16.38 6.26
C VAL A 94 4.93 17.20 6.87
N PRO A 95 4.49 18.31 6.26
CA PRO A 95 3.52 19.22 6.88
C PRO A 95 2.16 18.58 7.18
N TRP A 96 1.70 17.71 6.29
CA TRP A 96 0.38 17.08 6.40
C TRP A 96 0.38 15.79 7.23
N TYR A 97 1.54 15.26 7.62
CA TYR A 97 1.61 14.11 8.51
C TYR A 97 2.69 14.27 9.56
N ALA A 98 2.25 14.55 10.79
CA ALA A 98 3.11 14.86 11.92
C ALA A 98 4.18 13.81 12.23
N ASP A 99 3.91 12.54 11.93
CA ASP A 99 4.79 11.40 12.17
C ASP A 99 5.64 11.01 10.96
N ALA A 100 5.59 11.75 9.85
CA ALA A 100 6.35 11.44 8.64
C ALA A 100 7.57 12.35 8.48
N LEU A 101 8.66 11.75 7.99
CA LEU A 101 9.94 12.38 7.71
C LEU A 101 10.42 12.06 6.30
N VAL A 102 11.02 13.05 5.65
CA VAL A 102 11.79 12.90 4.41
C VAL A 102 13.26 13.03 4.77
N LEU A 103 14.09 12.06 4.40
CA LEU A 103 15.54 12.13 4.62
C LEU A 103 16.22 12.94 3.52
N ALA A 104 17.43 13.44 3.82
CA ALA A 104 18.27 14.12 2.84
C ALA A 104 18.56 13.23 1.61
N ASP A 105 18.77 13.87 0.46
CA ASP A 105 18.84 13.20 -0.85
C ASP A 105 19.99 12.21 -1.01
N ASP A 106 21.06 12.35 -0.23
CA ASP A 106 22.23 11.48 -0.23
C ASP A 106 22.03 10.23 0.66
N VAL A 107 20.99 10.21 1.48
CA VAL A 107 20.66 9.09 2.37
C VAL A 107 19.94 7.99 1.59
N ARG A 108 20.30 6.74 1.84
CA ARG A 108 19.67 5.55 1.26
C ARG A 108 19.12 4.65 2.36
N GLU A 109 18.23 3.71 2.00
CA GLU A 109 17.57 2.83 2.97
C GLU A 109 18.57 2.07 3.86
N ARG A 110 19.72 1.69 3.29
CA ARG A 110 20.80 0.98 3.98
C ARG A 110 21.38 1.77 5.16
N ASP A 111 21.40 3.09 5.07
CA ASP A 111 21.96 3.97 6.10
C ASP A 111 21.02 4.00 7.30
N VAL A 112 19.71 3.89 7.05
CA VAL A 112 18.69 3.78 8.09
C VAL A 112 18.66 2.39 8.73
N TRP A 113 18.92 1.33 7.97
CA TRP A 113 18.85 -0.04 8.49
C TRP A 113 19.83 -0.32 9.63
N GLY A 114 20.95 0.41 9.69
CA GLY A 114 21.94 0.32 10.77
C GLY A 114 21.54 1.05 12.06
N LEU A 115 20.52 1.91 12.02
CA LEU A 115 20.10 2.70 13.16
C LEU A 115 19.33 1.88 14.19
N ASN A 116 19.45 2.29 15.45
CA ASN A 116 18.69 1.69 16.53
C ASN A 116 17.17 1.96 16.37
N ALA A 117 16.80 3.10 15.80
CA ALA A 117 15.44 3.47 15.48
C ALA A 117 14.80 2.47 14.52
N TYR A 118 15.54 2.04 13.50
CA TYR A 118 15.07 0.99 12.61
C TYR A 118 15.06 -0.37 13.32
N ALA A 119 16.14 -0.75 14.00
CA ALA A 119 16.28 -2.06 14.65
C ALA A 119 15.18 -2.32 15.70
N GLN A 120 14.85 -1.30 16.50
CA GLN A 120 13.83 -1.37 17.56
C GLN A 120 12.41 -1.08 17.08
N GLY A 121 12.21 -0.87 15.77
CA GLY A 121 10.89 -0.60 15.20
C GLY A 121 10.31 0.75 15.61
N LYS A 122 11.16 1.74 15.94
CA LYS A 122 10.75 3.13 16.21
C LYS A 122 10.32 3.86 14.92
N VAL A 123 10.77 3.37 13.76
CA VAL A 123 10.40 3.89 12.44
C VAL A 123 10.04 2.75 11.50
N TYR A 124 9.27 3.06 10.46
CA TYR A 124 9.00 2.19 9.34
C TYR A 124 9.29 2.95 8.03
N LEU A 125 10.11 2.38 7.15
CA LEU A 125 10.36 2.95 5.82
C LEU A 125 9.13 2.71 4.95
N GLN A 126 8.52 3.78 4.45
CA GLN A 126 7.26 3.74 3.72
C GLN A 126 7.14 5.02 2.90
N SER A 127 6.68 4.89 1.65
CA SER A 127 6.43 6.04 0.79
C SER A 127 5.33 6.93 1.37
N LEU A 128 5.41 8.24 1.15
CA LEU A 128 4.40 9.19 1.58
C LEU A 128 3.00 8.82 1.08
N SER A 129 2.89 8.43 -0.19
CA SER A 129 1.63 7.99 -0.78
C SER A 129 1.03 6.78 -0.06
N SER A 130 1.86 5.85 0.42
CA SER A 130 1.42 4.68 1.18
C SER A 130 0.92 5.00 2.59
N MET A 131 1.14 6.20 3.12
CA MET A 131 0.62 6.64 4.43
C MET A 131 -0.81 7.21 4.31
N LEU A 132 -1.24 7.57 3.10
CA LEU A 132 -2.55 8.19 2.89
C LEU A 132 -3.75 7.28 3.24
N PRO A 133 -3.77 5.97 2.90
CA PRO A 133 -4.97 5.16 3.12
C PRO A 133 -5.36 4.95 4.60
N PRO A 134 -4.43 4.64 5.52
CA PRO A 134 -4.76 4.60 6.95
C PRO A 134 -5.26 5.95 7.49
N LEU A 135 -4.66 7.05 7.05
CA LEU A 135 -5.10 8.41 7.41
C LEU A 135 -6.48 8.75 6.86
N ALA A 136 -6.80 8.30 5.64
CA ALA A 136 -8.13 8.46 5.04
C ALA A 136 -9.19 7.62 5.76
N LEU A 137 -8.82 6.42 6.25
CA LEU A 137 -9.75 5.54 6.96
C LEU A 137 -10.11 6.10 8.34
N ARG A 138 -9.16 6.79 9.00
CA ARG A 138 -9.33 7.40 10.32
C ARG A 138 -9.84 6.37 11.35
N PRO A 139 -9.06 5.31 11.65
CA PRO A 139 -9.49 4.27 12.59
C PRO A 139 -9.85 4.89 13.94
N GLN A 140 -10.92 4.40 14.56
CA GLN A 140 -11.40 4.91 15.86
C GLN A 140 -11.08 3.92 16.99
N PRO A 141 -10.74 4.39 18.20
CA PRO A 141 -10.67 3.50 19.36
C PRO A 141 -11.99 2.75 19.57
N GLY A 142 -11.92 1.48 19.96
CA GLY A 142 -13.12 0.66 20.20
C GLY A 142 -13.68 -0.06 18.98
N THR A 143 -13.20 0.22 17.76
CA THR A 143 -13.70 -0.42 16.54
C THR A 143 -12.96 -1.71 16.20
N ASP A 144 -13.57 -2.52 15.33
CA ASP A 144 -12.96 -3.65 14.64
C ASP A 144 -12.66 -3.25 13.20
N VAL A 145 -11.39 -3.29 12.84
CA VAL A 145 -10.84 -2.83 11.55
C VAL A 145 -10.31 -4.04 10.78
N LEU A 146 -10.67 -4.16 9.51
CA LEU A 146 -10.11 -5.17 8.60
C LEU A 146 -9.05 -4.53 7.69
N ASP A 147 -7.87 -5.13 7.58
CA ASP A 147 -6.91 -4.88 6.52
C ASP A 147 -6.89 -6.11 5.59
N MET A 148 -7.44 -5.97 4.39
CA MET A 148 -7.70 -7.11 3.50
C MET A 148 -6.45 -7.66 2.80
N CYS A 149 -5.38 -6.88 2.69
CA CYS A 149 -4.18 -7.21 1.90
C CYS A 149 -2.92 -6.68 2.62
N ALA A 150 -2.70 -7.20 3.83
CA ALA A 150 -1.91 -6.52 4.84
C ALA A 150 -0.38 -6.57 4.64
N ALA A 151 0.17 -7.61 3.99
CA ALA A 151 1.63 -7.75 3.95
C ALA A 151 2.29 -6.73 3.00
N PRO A 152 3.39 -6.07 3.42
CA PRO A 152 4.28 -6.46 4.52
C PRO A 152 3.98 -5.84 5.91
N GLY A 153 2.88 -5.09 6.09
CA GLY A 153 2.43 -4.60 7.40
C GLY A 153 2.65 -3.12 7.68
N GLY A 154 3.14 -2.34 6.71
CA GLY A 154 3.31 -0.89 6.87
C GLY A 154 2.01 -0.18 7.21
N LYS A 155 0.99 -0.33 6.35
CA LYS A 155 -0.34 0.26 6.56
C LYS A 155 -1.06 -0.35 7.77
N THR A 156 -0.93 -1.65 7.98
CA THR A 156 -1.50 -2.35 9.15
C THR A 156 -0.96 -1.81 10.48
N SER A 157 0.36 -1.59 10.58
CA SER A 157 0.98 -1.00 11.78
C SER A 157 0.60 0.48 11.95
N GLU A 158 0.30 1.19 10.86
CA GLU A 158 -0.27 2.54 10.92
C GLU A 158 -1.66 2.52 11.55
N LEU A 159 -2.54 1.64 11.08
CA LEU A 159 -3.89 1.48 11.63
C LEU A 159 -3.84 1.18 13.13
N ALA A 160 -2.91 0.30 13.53
CA ALA A 160 -2.67 -0.06 14.91
C ALA A 160 -2.26 1.15 15.77
N ALA A 161 -1.43 2.04 15.23
CA ALA A 161 -0.90 3.23 15.90
C ALA A 161 -1.90 4.40 15.98
N LEU A 162 -2.74 4.58 14.95
CA LEU A 162 -3.66 5.72 14.82
C LEU A 162 -4.84 5.68 15.81
N ALA A 163 -5.20 4.50 16.33
CA ALA A 163 -6.35 4.32 17.22
C ALA A 163 -5.99 3.65 18.56
N PRO A 164 -5.14 4.30 19.39
CA PRO A 164 -4.71 3.75 20.66
C PRO A 164 -5.85 3.71 21.68
N ALA A 165 -5.67 2.93 22.75
CA ALA A 165 -6.62 2.87 23.85
C ALA A 165 -6.77 4.24 24.54
N ARG A 166 -7.97 4.54 25.02
CA ARG A 166 -8.29 5.75 25.79
C ARG A 166 -9.07 5.34 27.04
N LYS A 167 -9.26 6.27 27.98
CA LYS A 167 -9.97 5.99 29.24
C LYS A 167 -11.35 5.39 28.97
N GLY A 168 -11.56 4.14 29.35
CA GLY A 168 -12.82 3.42 29.16
C GLY A 168 -13.08 2.86 27.76
N VAL A 169 -12.15 3.03 26.80
CA VAL A 169 -12.29 2.55 25.41
C VAL A 169 -11.01 1.83 24.98
N ARG A 170 -11.14 0.57 24.57
CA ARG A 170 -10.00 -0.22 24.05
C ARG A 170 -9.41 0.42 22.79
N ALA A 171 -8.19 0.05 22.45
CA ALA A 171 -7.65 0.35 21.12
C ALA A 171 -8.52 -0.29 20.02
N ALA A 172 -8.40 0.21 18.78
CA ALA A 172 -8.95 -0.51 17.63
C ALA A 172 -8.31 -1.91 17.56
N ARG A 173 -9.11 -2.92 17.19
CA ARG A 173 -8.59 -4.27 16.88
C ARG A 173 -8.46 -4.38 15.38
N VAL A 174 -7.27 -4.71 14.89
CA VAL A 174 -7.02 -4.86 13.45
C VAL A 174 -6.95 -6.35 13.10
N THR A 175 -7.77 -6.81 12.17
CA THR A 175 -7.64 -8.12 11.54
C THR A 175 -6.90 -7.94 10.22
N ALA A 176 -5.72 -8.55 10.10
CA ALA A 176 -4.84 -8.40 8.96
C ALA A 176 -4.82 -9.67 8.11
N CYS A 177 -5.41 -9.63 6.92
CA CYS A 177 -5.47 -10.77 6.01
C CYS A 177 -4.26 -10.82 5.07
N GLU A 178 -3.67 -12.00 4.91
CA GLU A 178 -2.67 -12.26 3.88
C GLU A 178 -2.79 -13.71 3.38
N LEU A 179 -2.90 -13.90 2.07
CA LEU A 179 -3.06 -15.22 1.45
C LEU A 179 -1.75 -16.01 1.46
N SER A 180 -0.63 -15.36 1.19
CA SER A 180 0.67 -16.01 1.02
C SER A 180 1.34 -16.26 2.36
N ALA A 181 1.56 -17.54 2.71
CA ALA A 181 2.20 -17.90 3.98
C ALA A 181 3.57 -17.22 4.20
N PRO A 182 4.51 -17.16 3.21
CA PRO A 182 5.76 -16.41 3.38
C PRO A 182 5.56 -14.91 3.63
N ARG A 183 4.55 -14.30 2.99
CA ARG A 183 4.24 -12.87 3.21
C ARG A 183 3.59 -12.65 4.57
N ALA A 184 2.75 -13.58 5.02
CA ALA A 184 2.15 -13.55 6.35
C ALA A 184 3.20 -13.69 7.46
N GLU A 185 4.20 -14.55 7.29
CA GLU A 185 5.33 -14.66 8.23
C GLU A 185 6.13 -13.36 8.30
N LYS A 186 6.39 -12.72 7.16
CA LYS A 186 7.03 -11.39 7.13
C LYS A 186 6.17 -10.32 7.80
N LEU A 187 4.86 -10.34 7.58
CA LEU A 187 3.90 -9.46 8.24
C LEU A 187 3.92 -9.65 9.76
N GLU A 188 3.80 -10.87 10.25
CA GLU A 188 3.86 -11.21 11.69
C GLU A 188 5.18 -10.72 12.32
N HIS A 189 6.32 -10.96 11.65
CA HIS A 189 7.62 -10.48 12.09
C HIS A 189 7.69 -8.95 12.19
N ASN A 190 7.22 -8.25 11.16
CA ASN A 190 7.21 -6.79 11.14
C ASN A 190 6.30 -6.21 12.22
N LEU A 191 5.10 -6.76 12.41
CA LEU A 191 4.17 -6.31 13.44
C LEU A 191 4.75 -6.51 14.85
N ALA A 192 5.41 -7.65 15.10
CA ALA A 192 6.07 -7.90 16.37
C ALA A 192 7.20 -6.90 16.64
N LYS A 193 8.05 -6.65 15.63
CA LYS A 193 9.12 -5.63 15.69
C LYS A 193 8.53 -4.25 16.01
N LEU A 194 7.49 -3.85 15.29
CA LEU A 194 6.81 -2.56 15.45
C LEU A 194 5.95 -2.47 16.73
N GLY A 195 5.76 -3.57 17.47
CA GLY A 195 4.97 -3.56 18.71
C GLY A 195 3.47 -3.37 18.50
N ALA A 196 2.97 -3.72 17.32
CA ALA A 196 1.54 -3.64 16.98
C ALA A 196 0.78 -4.83 17.60
N THR A 197 0.50 -4.76 18.90
CA THR A 197 -0.10 -5.86 19.69
C THR A 197 -1.60 -5.98 19.53
N ASN A 198 -2.27 -4.97 19.00
CA ASN A 198 -3.71 -4.95 18.71
C ASN A 198 -4.05 -5.48 17.31
N VAL A 199 -3.17 -6.29 16.71
CA VAL A 199 -3.34 -6.86 15.36
C VAL A 199 -3.40 -8.39 15.43
N GLN A 200 -4.40 -8.98 14.78
CA GLN A 200 -4.51 -10.41 14.56
C GLN A 200 -4.29 -10.73 13.08
N VAL A 201 -3.27 -11.52 12.77
CA VAL A 201 -2.99 -11.97 11.39
C VAL A 201 -3.85 -13.19 11.06
N MET A 202 -4.57 -13.12 9.94
CA MET A 202 -5.35 -14.22 9.38
C MET A 202 -4.77 -14.64 8.03
N ARG A 203 -4.27 -15.87 7.96
CA ARG A 203 -3.75 -16.46 6.72
C ARG A 203 -4.89 -16.96 5.85
N VAL A 204 -5.52 -16.06 5.10
CA VAL A 204 -6.77 -16.32 4.37
C VAL A 204 -6.81 -15.53 3.06
N ASP A 205 -7.55 -16.06 2.08
CA ASP A 205 -7.98 -15.28 0.94
C ASP A 205 -9.10 -14.32 1.39
N ALA A 206 -8.81 -13.02 1.44
CA ALA A 206 -9.78 -12.03 1.91
C ALA A 206 -11.07 -11.99 1.08
N ARG A 207 -11.06 -12.47 -0.17
CA ARG A 207 -12.27 -12.62 -1.02
C ARG A 207 -13.24 -13.68 -0.50
N ARG A 208 -12.75 -14.57 0.36
CA ARG A 208 -13.46 -15.74 0.91
C ARG A 208 -13.69 -15.62 2.42
N LEU A 209 -13.60 -14.42 2.98
CA LEU A 209 -14.05 -14.20 4.36
C LEU A 209 -15.49 -14.69 4.50
N ASP A 210 -15.81 -15.28 5.64
CA ASP A 210 -17.15 -15.80 5.91
C ASP A 210 -18.13 -14.64 6.26
N ASP A 211 -19.43 -14.82 5.99
CA ASP A 211 -20.48 -13.82 6.28
C ASP A 211 -20.69 -13.58 7.78
N TRP A 212 -20.19 -14.48 8.62
CA TRP A 212 -20.14 -14.27 10.07
C TRP A 212 -19.20 -13.13 10.49
N PHE A 213 -18.24 -12.73 9.65
CA PHE A 213 -17.37 -11.59 9.94
C PHE A 213 -18.07 -10.26 9.62
N SER A 214 -17.95 -9.30 10.54
CA SER A 214 -18.39 -7.93 10.30
C SER A 214 -17.42 -6.93 10.93
N PHE A 215 -17.12 -5.86 10.21
CA PHE A 215 -16.14 -4.85 10.61
C PHE A 215 -16.75 -3.45 10.57
N ASP A 216 -16.34 -2.61 11.52
CA ASP A 216 -16.77 -1.20 11.54
C ASP A 216 -16.03 -0.40 10.46
N GLN A 217 -14.78 -0.78 10.18
CA GLN A 217 -13.93 -0.11 9.20
C GLN A 217 -13.12 -1.13 8.40
N VAL A 218 -12.92 -0.86 7.11
CA VAL A 218 -12.16 -1.74 6.21
C VAL A 218 -11.12 -0.93 5.45
N LEU A 219 -9.87 -1.37 5.46
CA LEU A 219 -8.83 -0.95 4.54
C LEU A 219 -8.64 -2.03 3.48
N LEU A 220 -8.79 -1.65 2.22
CA LEU A 220 -8.44 -2.46 1.07
C LEU A 220 -7.37 -1.74 0.26
N ASP A 221 -6.11 -1.98 0.62
CA ASP A 221 -4.97 -1.64 -0.24
C ASP A 221 -4.76 -2.75 -1.27
N ALA A 222 -5.44 -2.63 -2.40
CA ALA A 222 -5.63 -3.75 -3.31
C ALA A 222 -4.35 -4.05 -4.11
N PRO A 223 -4.06 -5.33 -4.39
CA PRO A 223 -2.99 -5.69 -5.32
C PRO A 223 -3.25 -5.04 -6.68
N CYS A 224 -2.26 -4.32 -7.19
CA CYS A 224 -2.37 -3.47 -8.37
C CYS A 224 -1.28 -3.80 -9.40
N THR A 225 -1.34 -3.20 -10.60
CA THR A 225 -0.26 -3.32 -11.61
C THR A 225 1.04 -2.63 -11.18
N GLY A 226 0.96 -1.65 -10.28
CA GLY A 226 2.06 -0.80 -9.86
C GLY A 226 2.33 0.34 -10.84
N SER A 227 1.34 0.74 -11.66
CA SER A 227 1.52 1.82 -12.66
C SER A 227 1.91 3.16 -12.03
N GLY A 228 1.55 3.43 -10.78
CA GLY A 228 1.94 4.64 -10.06
C GLY A 228 3.38 4.60 -9.51
N THR A 229 3.97 3.41 -9.38
CA THR A 229 5.31 3.19 -8.82
C THR A 229 6.34 2.87 -9.91
N VAL A 230 6.04 3.14 -11.17
CA VAL A 230 6.94 2.87 -12.30
C VAL A 230 8.22 3.69 -12.17
N SER A 231 9.34 3.03 -12.49
CA SER A 231 10.66 3.64 -12.66
C SER A 231 11.10 3.49 -14.11
N LEU A 232 11.61 4.57 -14.70
CA LEU A 232 12.20 4.53 -16.04
C LEU A 232 13.57 3.82 -16.07
N HIS A 233 14.14 3.50 -14.91
CA HIS A 233 15.55 3.12 -14.77
C HIS A 233 15.79 1.62 -14.56
N ASP A 234 14.77 0.81 -14.30
CA ASP A 234 14.93 -0.61 -13.90
C ASP A 234 14.40 -1.63 -14.92
N GLY A 235 13.65 -1.18 -15.93
CA GLY A 235 13.03 -2.06 -16.94
C GLY A 235 11.96 -3.01 -16.38
N HIS A 236 11.53 -2.85 -15.13
CA HIS A 236 10.52 -3.71 -14.50
C HIS A 236 9.17 -3.59 -15.21
N ALA A 237 8.73 -2.36 -15.50
CA ALA A 237 7.47 -2.10 -16.20
C ALA A 237 7.44 -2.77 -17.59
N ALA A 238 8.53 -2.63 -18.35
CA ALA A 238 8.70 -3.25 -19.67
C ALA A 238 8.59 -4.79 -19.65
N ARG A 239 8.85 -5.43 -18.51
CA ARG A 239 8.81 -6.90 -18.37
C ARG A 239 7.50 -7.43 -17.79
N TYR A 240 6.90 -6.71 -16.84
CA TYR A 240 5.86 -7.28 -15.98
C TYR A 240 4.51 -6.58 -16.08
N LEU A 241 4.47 -5.32 -16.53
CA LEU A 241 3.25 -4.52 -16.54
C LEU A 241 2.47 -4.78 -17.83
N THR A 242 1.97 -6.00 -18.01
CA THR A 242 1.30 -6.47 -19.24
C THR A 242 -0.23 -6.29 -19.20
N PRO A 243 -0.93 -6.27 -20.35
CA PRO A 243 -2.39 -6.27 -20.40
C PRO A 243 -3.03 -7.45 -19.63
N GLU A 244 -2.42 -8.63 -19.65
CA GLU A 244 -2.89 -9.81 -18.92
C GLU A 244 -2.79 -9.62 -17.40
N LEU A 245 -1.74 -8.94 -16.93
CA LEU A 245 -1.62 -8.56 -15.53
C LEU A 245 -2.75 -7.60 -15.17
N ALA A 246 -2.96 -6.53 -15.95
CA ALA A 246 -4.03 -5.56 -15.74
C ALA A 246 -5.41 -6.25 -15.65
N ASN A 247 -5.72 -7.13 -16.60
CA ASN A 247 -6.96 -7.93 -16.62
C ASN A 247 -7.11 -8.84 -15.38
N ARG A 248 -6.01 -9.34 -14.82
CA ARG A 248 -6.02 -10.23 -13.66
C ARG A 248 -6.21 -9.45 -12.36
N VAL A 249 -5.50 -8.34 -12.19
CA VAL A 249 -5.58 -7.52 -10.97
C VAL A 249 -6.93 -6.84 -10.87
N GLU A 250 -7.46 -6.29 -11.96
CA GLU A 250 -8.80 -5.67 -11.97
C GLU A 250 -9.89 -6.65 -11.48
N ARG A 251 -9.91 -7.88 -12.01
CA ARG A 251 -10.85 -8.91 -11.56
C ARG A 251 -10.69 -9.23 -10.08
N SER A 252 -9.44 -9.27 -9.59
CA SER A 252 -9.18 -9.51 -8.18
C SER A 252 -9.59 -8.33 -7.29
N GLN A 253 -9.36 -7.09 -7.75
CA GLN A 253 -9.72 -5.86 -7.06
C GLN A 253 -11.24 -5.77 -6.91
N ARG A 254 -12.01 -6.01 -7.98
CA ARG A 254 -13.49 -6.08 -7.93
C ARG A 254 -13.99 -7.10 -6.91
N ALA A 255 -13.44 -8.33 -6.93
CA ALA A 255 -13.82 -9.38 -5.99
C ALA A 255 -13.46 -9.03 -4.53
N LEU A 256 -12.32 -8.39 -4.30
CA LEU A 256 -11.91 -7.92 -2.98
C LEU A 256 -12.82 -6.79 -2.48
N LEU A 257 -13.12 -5.80 -3.34
CA LEU A 257 -13.96 -4.66 -2.96
C LEU A 257 -15.41 -5.10 -2.68
N ASP A 258 -15.97 -5.99 -3.51
CA ASP A 258 -17.28 -6.59 -3.27
C ASP A 258 -17.34 -7.29 -1.90
N ARG A 259 -16.29 -8.06 -1.57
CA ARG A 259 -16.22 -8.73 -0.28
C ARG A 259 -16.04 -7.75 0.89
N GLY A 260 -15.19 -6.73 0.71
CA GLY A 260 -14.97 -5.69 1.71
C GLY A 260 -16.25 -4.95 2.08
N LEU A 261 -17.08 -4.58 1.09
CA LEU A 261 -18.38 -3.93 1.32
C LEU A 261 -19.44 -4.89 1.91
N THR A 262 -19.36 -6.18 1.57
CA THR A 262 -20.24 -7.21 2.14
C THR A 262 -20.04 -7.36 3.66
N VAL A 263 -18.79 -7.43 4.12
CA VAL A 263 -18.44 -7.56 5.56
C VAL A 263 -18.44 -6.23 6.32
N LEU A 264 -18.70 -5.12 5.64
CA LEU A 264 -18.81 -3.81 6.26
C LEU A 264 -20.16 -3.67 6.97
N LYS A 265 -20.13 -3.28 8.25
CA LYS A 265 -21.35 -2.98 9.03
C LYS A 265 -22.07 -1.75 8.48
N ALA A 266 -23.38 -1.69 8.68
CA ALA A 266 -24.15 -0.46 8.45
C ALA A 266 -23.55 0.70 9.28
N GLY A 267 -23.44 1.88 8.67
CA GLY A 267 -22.74 3.04 9.25
C GLY A 267 -21.21 2.94 9.23
N GLY A 268 -20.63 1.83 8.75
CA GLY A 268 -19.20 1.63 8.63
C GLY A 268 -18.58 2.34 7.43
N SER A 269 -17.25 2.39 7.39
CA SER A 269 -16.49 2.97 6.26
C SER A 269 -15.42 2.04 5.71
N LEU A 270 -15.26 2.02 4.40
CA LEU A 270 -14.18 1.34 3.68
C LEU A 270 -13.30 2.37 2.97
N VAL A 271 -11.98 2.19 3.05
CA VAL A 271 -11.03 2.86 2.15
C VAL A 271 -10.51 1.85 1.15
N TYR A 272 -10.69 2.17 -0.12
CA TYR A 272 -10.11 1.43 -1.24
C TYR A 272 -8.95 2.25 -1.81
N SER A 273 -7.78 1.61 -1.92
CA SER A 273 -6.59 2.23 -2.46
C SER A 273 -5.79 1.32 -3.37
N THR A 274 -5.02 1.93 -4.26
CA THR A 274 -4.06 1.22 -5.10
C THR A 274 -2.80 2.06 -5.31
N CYS A 275 -1.71 1.38 -5.62
CA CYS A 275 -0.47 1.92 -6.18
C CYS A 275 -0.57 2.20 -7.71
N SER A 276 -1.78 2.40 -8.25
CA SER A 276 -2.05 2.59 -9.68
C SER A 276 -2.60 3.99 -9.94
N ILE A 277 -2.27 4.54 -11.10
CA ILE A 277 -2.82 5.80 -11.62
C ILE A 277 -3.82 5.57 -12.77
N LEU A 278 -4.11 4.30 -13.09
CA LEU A 278 -4.96 3.95 -14.22
C LEU A 278 -6.43 3.87 -13.78
N PRO A 279 -7.36 4.58 -14.47
CA PRO A 279 -8.78 4.58 -14.09
C PRO A 279 -9.40 3.18 -14.02
N ARG A 280 -8.90 2.26 -14.84
CA ARG A 280 -9.30 0.86 -14.90
C ARG A 280 -9.16 0.11 -13.58
N GLU A 281 -8.15 0.44 -12.80
CA GLU A 281 -7.90 -0.16 -11.48
C GLU A 281 -8.46 0.69 -10.35
N ASN A 282 -9.00 1.87 -10.66
CA ASN A 282 -9.36 2.88 -9.68
C ASN A 282 -10.86 3.19 -9.80
N GLU A 283 -11.23 4.27 -10.50
CA GLU A 283 -12.61 4.69 -10.63
C GLU A 283 -13.51 3.63 -11.24
N ASP A 284 -13.06 2.86 -12.24
CA ASP A 284 -13.89 1.81 -12.87
C ASP A 284 -14.25 0.69 -11.87
N VAL A 285 -13.33 0.36 -10.94
CA VAL A 285 -13.57 -0.65 -9.91
C VAL A 285 -14.54 -0.11 -8.85
N VAL A 286 -14.38 1.16 -8.46
CA VAL A 286 -15.25 1.83 -7.49
C VAL A 286 -16.68 2.00 -8.05
N GLU A 287 -16.82 2.48 -9.28
CA GLU A 287 -18.11 2.61 -9.98
C GLU A 287 -18.83 1.27 -10.06
N TRP A 288 -18.12 0.21 -10.47
CA TRP A 288 -18.67 -1.14 -10.53
C TRP A 288 -19.18 -1.62 -9.17
N ALA A 289 -18.44 -1.35 -8.09
CA ALA A 289 -18.84 -1.76 -6.75
C ALA A 289 -20.04 -0.97 -6.23
N LEU A 290 -20.09 0.35 -6.44
CA LEU A 290 -21.22 1.20 -6.03
C LEU A 290 -22.51 0.88 -6.78
N ALA A 291 -22.42 0.48 -8.05
CA ALA A 291 -23.57 -0.01 -8.81
C ALA A 291 -24.15 -1.32 -8.23
N ARG A 292 -23.32 -2.12 -7.54
CA ARG A 292 -23.70 -3.40 -6.94
C ARG A 292 -24.14 -3.28 -5.48
N HIS A 293 -23.58 -2.33 -4.74
CA HIS A 293 -23.87 -2.05 -3.32
C HIS A 293 -24.60 -0.71 -3.21
N ALA A 294 -25.92 -0.72 -3.49
CA ALA A 294 -26.75 0.49 -3.52
C ALA A 294 -26.95 1.17 -2.14
N ASP A 295 -26.60 0.46 -1.07
CA ASP A 295 -26.52 0.95 0.30
C ASP A 295 -25.17 1.61 0.62
N CYS A 296 -24.23 1.63 -0.31
CA CYS A 296 -22.94 2.31 -0.18
C CYS A 296 -22.90 3.60 -0.99
N GLU A 297 -22.16 4.58 -0.51
CA GLU A 297 -21.91 5.83 -1.22
C GLU A 297 -20.46 6.30 -1.04
N LEU A 298 -19.98 7.00 -2.06
CA LEU A 298 -18.68 7.63 -2.04
C LEU A 298 -18.74 8.91 -1.21
N VAL A 299 -17.74 9.12 -0.36
CA VAL A 299 -17.55 10.36 0.40
C VAL A 299 -16.16 10.91 0.16
N ASP A 300 -16.00 12.21 0.40
CA ASP A 300 -14.72 12.87 0.23
C ASP A 300 -13.62 12.19 1.07
N VAL A 301 -12.49 11.91 0.41
CA VAL A 301 -11.26 11.49 1.06
C VAL A 301 -10.77 12.66 1.90
N ALA A 302 -11.17 12.66 3.16
CA ALA A 302 -10.75 13.67 4.12
C ALA A 302 -9.30 13.38 4.56
N LEU A 303 -8.34 13.91 3.81
CA LEU A 303 -6.94 13.96 4.24
C LEU A 303 -6.73 15.10 5.25
N PRO A 304 -5.64 15.06 6.05
CA PRO A 304 -5.25 16.21 6.86
C PRO A 304 -5.16 17.48 5.98
N HIS A 305 -5.60 18.63 6.51
CA HIS A 305 -5.83 19.88 5.77
C HIS A 305 -4.67 20.36 4.87
N ALA A 306 -3.45 19.88 5.06
CA ALA A 306 -2.29 20.26 4.24
C ALA A 306 -2.12 19.45 2.92
N VAL A 307 -3.02 18.50 2.59
CA VAL A 307 -3.02 17.84 1.27
C VAL A 307 -3.96 18.53 0.26
N ALA A 308 -4.99 19.24 0.75
CA ALA A 308 -5.91 20.00 -0.08
C ALA A 308 -5.30 21.39 -0.33
N GLY A 309 -4.49 21.50 -1.37
CA GLY A 309 -3.67 22.68 -1.65
C GLY A 309 -4.48 23.98 -1.77
N GLU A 310 -4.18 24.90 -0.87
CA GLU A 310 -4.09 26.34 -1.12
C GLU A 310 -2.86 26.80 -0.30
N ASP A 311 -1.79 27.22 -0.98
CA ASP A 311 -0.59 27.90 -0.44
C ASP A 311 0.47 27.10 0.38
N THR A 312 0.99 25.98 -0.13
CA THR A 312 2.36 25.52 0.24
C THR A 312 3.10 24.97 -1.00
N ASP A 313 4.06 25.73 -1.50
CA ASP A 313 4.57 25.63 -2.88
C ASP A 313 5.32 24.34 -3.31
N ASP A 314 5.57 23.33 -2.47
CA ASP A 314 6.32 22.13 -2.94
C ASP A 314 6.06 20.80 -2.21
N GLU A 315 5.20 20.74 -1.18
CA GLU A 315 5.16 19.56 -0.29
C GLU A 315 3.82 18.79 -0.27
N ALA A 316 2.74 19.36 -0.80
CA ALA A 316 1.48 18.63 -0.99
C ALA A 316 1.51 17.80 -2.30
N PRO A 317 0.92 16.60 -2.34
CA PRO A 317 0.85 15.82 -3.57
C PRO A 317 -0.03 16.51 -4.61
N LEU A 318 0.49 16.69 -5.82
CA LEU A 318 -0.33 17.07 -6.98
C LEU A 318 -1.40 16.00 -7.23
N ALA A 319 -2.67 16.39 -7.30
CA ALA A 319 -3.77 15.49 -7.62
C ALA A 319 -4.02 15.43 -9.14
N LEU A 320 -4.14 14.22 -9.68
CA LEU A 320 -4.62 13.98 -11.04
C LEU A 320 -6.16 14.12 -11.09
N PRO A 321 -6.72 14.52 -12.25
CA PRO A 321 -8.15 14.62 -12.43
C PRO A 321 -8.80 13.24 -12.34
N ASN A 322 -9.84 13.14 -11.51
CA ASN A 322 -10.63 11.93 -11.35
C ASN A 322 -12.05 12.15 -11.87
N ARG A 323 -12.64 11.08 -12.44
CA ARG A 323 -14.06 11.11 -12.88
C ARG A 323 -15.04 11.06 -11.71
N LEU A 324 -14.62 10.46 -10.60
CA LEU A 324 -15.41 10.33 -9.38
C LEU A 324 -15.06 11.45 -8.39
N PRO A 325 -15.99 12.39 -8.12
CA PRO A 325 -15.79 13.41 -7.10
C PRO A 325 -15.50 12.80 -5.73
N GLY A 326 -14.66 13.47 -4.94
CA GLY A 326 -14.30 13.01 -3.59
C GLY A 326 -13.21 11.95 -3.54
N THR A 327 -12.75 11.41 -4.69
CA THR A 327 -11.55 10.54 -4.76
C THR A 327 -10.28 11.33 -4.95
N LEU A 328 -9.13 10.71 -4.64
CA LEU A 328 -7.80 11.29 -4.88
C LEU A 328 -6.95 10.31 -5.71
N THR A 329 -6.34 10.82 -6.78
CA THR A 329 -5.21 10.15 -7.43
C THR A 329 -3.99 11.05 -7.31
N VAL A 330 -2.98 10.63 -6.57
CA VAL A 330 -1.70 11.32 -6.46
C VAL A 330 -0.92 11.16 -7.76
N CYS A 331 -0.41 12.26 -8.30
CA CYS A 331 0.53 12.27 -9.41
C CYS A 331 1.92 11.79 -8.93
N PRO A 332 2.59 10.87 -9.65
CA PRO A 332 3.99 10.58 -9.39
C PRO A 332 4.83 11.86 -9.48
N SER A 333 5.70 12.05 -8.51
CA SER A 333 6.65 13.16 -8.45
C SER A 333 7.94 12.71 -7.77
N ARG A 334 8.83 13.65 -7.48
CA ARG A 334 10.04 13.38 -6.70
C ARG A 334 9.72 12.88 -5.27
N LEU A 335 8.67 13.38 -4.63
CA LEU A 335 8.32 12.97 -3.25
C LEU A 335 7.28 11.85 -3.22
N TYR A 336 6.44 11.76 -4.25
CA TYR A 336 5.27 10.88 -4.24
C TYR A 336 5.33 9.82 -5.31
N GLU A 337 4.88 8.63 -4.95
CA GLU A 337 4.46 7.61 -5.91
C GLU A 337 3.05 7.93 -6.38
N GLY A 338 2.71 7.54 -7.60
CA GLY A 338 1.34 7.59 -8.06
C GLY A 338 0.45 6.64 -7.24
N PHE A 339 -0.70 7.12 -6.81
CA PHE A 339 -1.49 6.40 -5.82
C PHE A 339 -2.94 6.83 -5.80
N PHE A 340 -3.87 5.89 -5.73
CA PHE A 340 -5.31 6.17 -5.66
C PHE A 340 -5.86 5.90 -4.27
N VAL A 341 -6.78 6.76 -3.84
CA VAL A 341 -7.54 6.62 -2.60
C VAL A 341 -9.00 7.00 -2.85
N SER A 342 -9.91 6.16 -2.37
CA SER A 342 -11.34 6.44 -2.30
C SER A 342 -11.88 6.01 -0.94
N ARG A 343 -12.92 6.71 -0.46
CA ARG A 343 -13.57 6.40 0.80
C ARG A 343 -15.05 6.18 0.56
N ILE A 344 -15.53 5.03 0.98
CA ILE A 344 -16.91 4.58 0.81
C ILE A 344 -17.53 4.40 2.19
N VAL A 345 -18.77 4.85 2.38
CA VAL A 345 -19.53 4.61 3.61
C VAL A 345 -20.75 3.75 3.28
N LYS A 346 -21.11 2.86 4.21
CA LYS A 346 -22.34 2.08 4.13
C LYS A 346 -23.41 2.80 4.92
N ARG A 347 -24.56 3.06 4.31
CA ARG A 347 -25.70 3.73 4.95
C ARG A 347 -26.16 2.94 6.17
N GLY A 348 -26.55 3.69 7.21
CA GLY A 348 -26.96 3.18 8.52
C GLY A 348 -28.35 2.59 8.54
#